data_AF-A0A7X7J407-F1
#
_entry.id   AF-A0A7X7J407-F1
#
_cell.length_a   1.000
_cell.length_b   1.000
_cell.length_c   1.000
_cell.angle_alpha   90.00
_cell.angle_beta   90.00
_cell.angle_gamma   90.00
#
_symmetry.space_group_name_H-M   'P 1'
#
loop_
_entity.id
_entity.type
_entity.pdbx_description
1 polymer ?
#
loop_
_entity_poly.entity_id
_entity_poly.type
_entity_poly.pdbx_seq_one_letter_code
_entity_poly.pdbx_strand_id
1 'polypeptide(L)'
;MKKISLLLILSITAMLLLFAACEKVGKVCEVSDPITELPWLVSMKGQKYISISKAILKDKKKGKRIEGFLIHGGSITTNYNCSGEEICYSGGFTGSKCNDYEVIKKEVIYENP
;
A
#
# COMPACT_ATOMS: atom_id res chain seq x y z
N MET A 1 33.42 20.96 -32.43
CA MET A 1 32.74 21.37 -31.18
C MET A 1 31.24 21.00 -31.21
N LYS A 2 30.87 19.72 -31.07
CA LYS A 2 29.46 19.28 -31.01
C LYS A 2 29.16 18.19 -29.96
N LYS A 3 30.19 17.53 -29.41
CA LYS A 3 30.03 16.39 -28.48
C LYS A 3 29.78 16.78 -27.03
N ILE A 4 30.24 17.97 -26.60
CA ILE A 4 30.09 18.46 -25.21
C ILE A 4 28.62 18.81 -24.91
N SER A 5 27.87 19.28 -25.92
CA SER A 5 26.45 19.62 -25.78
C SER A 5 25.57 18.39 -25.51
N LEU A 6 25.86 17.25 -26.16
CA LEU A 6 25.04 16.04 -26.01
C LEU A 6 25.19 15.39 -24.62
N LEU A 7 26.40 15.42 -24.04
CA LEU A 7 26.70 14.85 -22.72
C LEU A 7 26.07 15.67 -21.58
N LEU A 8 26.03 17.00 -21.72
CA LEU A 8 25.36 17.89 -20.77
C LEU A 8 23.84 17.73 -20.82
N ILE A 9 23.26 17.57 -22.01
CA ILE A 9 21.81 17.34 -22.15
C ILE A 9 21.43 15.98 -21.54
N LEU A 10 22.23 14.92 -21.76
CA LEU A 10 21.98 13.60 -21.17
C LEU A 10 22.06 13.62 -19.64
N SER A 11 23.03 14.33 -19.05
CA SER A 11 23.17 14.39 -17.59
C SER A 11 22.03 15.17 -16.94
N ILE A 12 21.56 16.25 -17.57
CA ILE A 12 20.43 17.05 -17.09
C ILE A 12 19.12 16.24 -17.16
N THR A 13 18.90 15.46 -18.23
CA THR A 13 17.73 14.57 -18.31
C THR A 13 17.76 13.45 -17.28
N ALA A 14 18.94 12.88 -16.99
CA ALA A 14 19.09 11.87 -15.95
C ALA A 14 18.84 12.45 -14.54
N MET A 15 19.27 13.69 -14.29
CA MET A 15 19.02 14.39 -13.03
C MET A 15 17.53 14.75 -12.85
N LEU A 16 16.84 15.16 -13.93
CA LEU A 16 15.40 15.43 -13.91
C LEU A 16 14.56 14.17 -13.66
N LEU A 17 14.99 13.00 -14.17
CA LEU A 17 14.35 11.71 -13.88
C LEU A 17 14.55 11.27 -12.42
N LEU A 18 15.62 11.69 -11.76
CA LEU A 18 15.86 11.41 -10.33
C LEU A 18 14.94 12.21 -9.40
N PHE A 19 14.50 13.41 -9.78
CA PHE A 19 13.53 14.20 -9.00
C PHE A 19 12.06 13.79 -9.23
N ALA A 20 11.77 13.03 -10.30
CA ALA A 20 10.44 12.45 -10.50
C ALA A 20 10.11 11.32 -9.51
N ALA A 21 11.11 10.83 -8.77
CA ALA A 21 10.93 9.95 -7.62
C ALA A 21 10.63 10.72 -6.32
N CYS A 22 10.02 11.91 -6.43
CA CYS A 22 9.49 12.66 -5.30
C CYS A 22 8.54 11.76 -4.51
N GLU A 23 8.99 11.36 -3.33
CA GLU A 23 8.25 10.56 -2.37
C GLU A 23 6.87 11.19 -2.12
N LYS A 24 5.82 10.57 -2.68
CA LYS A 24 4.43 10.83 -2.27
C LYS A 24 4.23 10.22 -0.87
N VAL A 25 4.91 10.77 0.14
CA VAL A 25 4.59 10.50 1.55
C VAL A 25 3.35 11.33 1.84
N GLY A 26 2.19 10.68 1.94
CA GLY A 26 0.96 11.35 2.39
C GLY A 26 -0.32 11.04 1.62
N LYS A 27 -0.30 10.15 0.62
CA LYS A 27 -1.53 9.70 -0.07
C LYS A 27 -1.63 8.19 0.00
N VAL A 28 -2.02 7.67 1.17
CA VAL A 28 -2.41 6.25 1.30
C VAL A 28 -3.36 5.95 0.15
N CYS A 29 -2.97 4.96 -0.67
CA CYS A 29 -3.51 4.63 -1.99
C CYS A 29 -4.80 5.39 -2.32
N GLU A 30 -4.79 6.32 -3.29
CA GLU A 30 -5.94 7.16 -3.68
C GLU A 30 -7.09 6.31 -4.22
N VAL A 31 -7.81 5.65 -3.32
CA VAL A 31 -8.92 4.73 -3.57
C VAL A 31 -10.06 5.14 -2.67
N SER A 32 -11.22 5.45 -3.24
CA SER A 32 -12.38 5.88 -2.45
C SER A 32 -13.33 4.71 -2.21
N ASP A 33 -13.58 3.92 -3.25
CA ASP A 33 -14.37 2.70 -3.19
C ASP A 33 -13.48 1.49 -3.56
N PRO A 34 -12.95 0.77 -2.55
CA PRO A 34 -12.01 -0.32 -2.79
C PRO A 34 -12.65 -1.51 -3.52
N ILE A 35 -13.96 -1.71 -3.42
CA ILE A 35 -14.63 -2.87 -4.06
C ILE A 35 -14.77 -2.67 -5.56
N THR A 36 -14.96 -1.42 -6.02
CA THR A 36 -15.08 -1.11 -7.45
C THR A 36 -13.74 -0.76 -8.10
N GLU A 37 -12.83 -0.13 -7.35
CA GLU A 37 -11.56 0.36 -7.87
C GLU A 37 -10.41 -0.65 -7.82
N LEU A 38 -10.47 -1.67 -6.94
CA LEU A 38 -9.40 -2.68 -6.79
C LEU A 38 -9.85 -4.05 -7.34
N PRO A 39 -9.41 -4.46 -8.55
CA PRO A 39 -9.89 -5.68 -9.19
C PRO A 39 -9.66 -6.96 -8.38
N TRP A 40 -8.59 -7.00 -7.57
CA TRP A 40 -8.24 -8.14 -6.72
C TRP A 40 -9.15 -8.30 -5.50
N LEU A 41 -10.01 -7.30 -5.21
CA LEU A 41 -11.04 -7.36 -4.16
C LEU A 41 -12.43 -7.74 -4.67
N VAL A 42 -12.59 -7.96 -5.98
CA VAL A 42 -13.92 -8.26 -6.56
C VAL A 42 -14.55 -9.52 -5.96
N SER A 43 -13.73 -10.48 -5.51
CA SER A 43 -14.18 -11.73 -4.85
C SER A 43 -14.80 -11.49 -3.48
N MET A 44 -14.55 -10.32 -2.87
CA MET A 44 -15.12 -9.92 -1.59
C MET A 44 -16.46 -9.17 -1.74
N LYS A 45 -16.87 -8.87 -2.97
CA LYS A 45 -18.14 -8.19 -3.23
C LYS A 45 -19.32 -9.02 -2.69
N GLY A 46 -20.11 -8.41 -1.81
CA GLY A 46 -21.27 -9.05 -1.19
C GLY A 46 -20.94 -10.00 -0.02
N GLN A 47 -19.67 -10.19 0.33
CA GLN A 47 -19.31 -10.89 1.57
C GLN A 47 -19.72 -10.04 2.77
N LYS A 48 -20.37 -10.67 3.76
CA LYS A 48 -20.73 -10.03 5.04
C LYS A 48 -19.55 -10.07 6.01
N TYR A 49 -19.62 -9.22 7.03
CA TYR A 49 -18.60 -9.08 8.07
C TYR A 49 -17.20 -8.75 7.50
N ILE A 50 -17.17 -7.89 6.48
CA ILE A 50 -15.91 -7.37 5.93
C ILE A 50 -15.74 -5.88 6.24
N SER A 51 -14.52 -5.48 6.57
CA SER A 51 -14.12 -4.08 6.69
C SER A 51 -12.81 -3.88 5.95
N ILE A 52 -12.76 -2.90 5.06
CA ILE A 52 -11.54 -2.49 4.35
C ILE A 52 -11.14 -1.11 4.86
N SER A 53 -9.89 -0.99 5.27
CA SER A 53 -9.34 0.26 5.75
C SER A 53 -8.07 0.64 5.00
N LYS A 54 -7.90 1.92 4.71
CA LYS A 54 -6.59 2.49 4.40
C LYS A 54 -5.73 2.40 5.63
N ALA A 55 -4.49 1.97 5.48
CA ALA A 55 -3.57 1.86 6.59
C ALA A 55 -2.16 2.33 6.22
N ILE A 56 -1.45 2.84 7.22
CA ILE A 56 -0.01 3.00 7.18
C ILE A 56 0.57 2.04 8.21
N LEU A 57 1.38 1.11 7.73
CA LEU A 57 2.16 0.20 8.54
C LEU A 57 3.59 0.73 8.72
N LYS A 58 4.17 0.51 9.89
CA LYS A 58 5.59 0.69 10.16
C LYS A 58 6.23 -0.69 10.34
N ASP A 59 7.22 -1.00 9.52
CA ASP A 59 8.12 -2.13 9.73
C ASP A 59 8.98 -1.81 10.96
N LYS A 60 8.80 -2.56 12.05
CA LYS A 60 9.50 -2.33 13.32
C LYS A 60 11.01 -2.61 13.21
N LYS A 61 11.40 -3.51 12.29
CA LYS A 61 12.80 -3.92 12.11
C LYS A 61 13.55 -2.95 11.19
N LYS A 62 12.91 -2.52 10.09
CA LYS A 62 13.54 -1.67 9.07
C LYS A 62 13.22 -0.19 9.22
N GLY A 63 12.23 0.17 10.05
CA GLY A 63 11.73 1.54 10.20
C GLY A 63 10.96 2.07 8.98
N LYS A 64 10.78 1.26 7.94
CA LYS A 64 10.12 1.64 6.69
C LYS A 64 8.60 1.77 6.90
N ARG A 65 8.01 2.83 6.33
CA ARG A 65 6.56 2.97 6.25
C ARG A 65 6.03 2.31 4.98
N ILE A 66 4.91 1.61 5.11
CA ILE A 66 4.24 0.94 4.01
C ILE A 66 2.79 1.40 4.04
N GLU A 67 2.37 2.06 2.97
CA GLU A 67 0.97 2.45 2.77
C GLU A 67 0.22 1.32 2.06
N GLY A 68 -1.05 1.14 2.41
CA GLY A 68 -1.79 0.00 1.90
C GLY A 68 -3.20 -0.12 2.47
N PHE A 69 -3.69 -1.35 2.42
CA PHE A 69 -5.03 -1.73 2.85
C PHE A 69 -4.97 -2.77 3.95
N LEU A 70 -5.86 -2.64 4.91
CA LEU A 70 -6.05 -3.58 6.00
C LEU A 70 -7.47 -4.12 5.87
N ILE A 71 -7.57 -5.40 5.56
CA ILE A 71 -8.82 -6.08 5.24
C ILE A 71 -9.13 -7.03 6.37
N HIS A 72 -10.23 -6.75 7.06
CA HIS A 72 -10.78 -7.60 8.10
C HIS A 72 -11.93 -8.40 7.50
N GLY A 73 -11.85 -9.72 7.55
CA GLY A 73 -12.90 -10.64 7.11
C GLY A 73 -13.06 -11.77 8.12
N GLY A 74 -14.17 -11.75 8.87
CA GLY A 74 -14.39 -12.68 9.97
C GLY A 74 -13.28 -12.61 11.02
N SER A 75 -12.60 -13.73 11.29
CA SER A 75 -11.54 -13.80 12.32
C SER A 75 -10.13 -13.52 11.78
N ILE A 76 -9.99 -13.12 10.51
CA ILE A 76 -8.70 -12.91 9.85
C ILE A 76 -8.59 -11.45 9.43
N THR A 77 -7.40 -10.90 9.61
CA THR A 77 -7.02 -9.58 9.12
C THR A 77 -5.79 -9.72 8.24
N THR A 78 -5.86 -9.23 7.00
CA THR A 78 -4.75 -9.27 6.04
C THR A 78 -4.39 -7.86 5.61
N ASN A 79 -3.09 -7.57 5.57
CA ASN A 79 -2.54 -6.30 5.14
C ASN A 79 -1.96 -6.45 3.73
N TYR A 80 -2.30 -5.53 2.85
CA TYR A 80 -1.81 -5.45 1.48
C TYR A 80 -1.14 -4.10 1.26
N ASN A 81 -0.11 -4.04 0.40
CA ASN A 81 0.41 -2.76 -0.06
C ASN A 81 -0.50 -2.17 -1.17
N CYS A 82 -0.19 -0.95 -1.63
CA CYS A 82 -0.97 -0.32 -2.71
C CYS A 82 -0.94 -1.10 -4.05
N SER A 83 0.01 -2.00 -4.26
CA SER A 83 0.09 -2.87 -5.44
C SER A 83 -0.79 -4.12 -5.32
N GLY A 84 -1.42 -4.36 -4.17
CA GLY A 84 -2.20 -5.56 -3.89
C GLY A 84 -1.37 -6.76 -3.44
N GLU A 85 -0.09 -6.58 -3.11
CA GLU A 85 0.75 -7.65 -2.56
C GLU A 85 0.49 -7.79 -1.05
N GLU A 86 0.30 -9.04 -0.59
CA GLU A 86 0.15 -9.32 0.84
C GLU A 86 1.45 -9.00 1.59
N ILE A 87 1.35 -8.17 2.62
CA ILE A 87 2.45 -7.81 3.52
C ILE A 87 2.51 -8.81 4.68
N CYS A 88 1.36 -9.02 5.33
CA CYS A 88 1.23 -9.91 6.48
C CYS A 88 -0.25 -10.16 6.79
N TYR A 89 -0.53 -11.20 7.57
CA TYR A 89 -1.85 -11.47 8.13
C TYR A 89 -1.80 -11.75 9.64
N SER A 90 -2.94 -11.61 10.30
CA SER A 90 -3.15 -11.97 11.70
C SER A 90 -4.53 -12.55 11.93
N GLY A 91 -4.62 -13.61 12.74
CA GLY A 91 -5.87 -14.23 13.15
C GLY A 91 -6.12 -15.58 12.47
N GLY A 92 -7.30 -16.13 12.69
CA GLY A 92 -7.65 -17.49 12.24
C GLY A 92 -6.84 -18.61 12.90
N PHE A 93 -7.01 -19.83 12.40
CA PHE A 93 -6.27 -21.02 12.88
C PHE A 93 -4.78 -21.02 12.51
N THR A 94 -4.39 -20.19 11.53
CA THR A 94 -3.03 -20.11 10.99
C THR A 94 -2.11 -19.14 11.77
N GLY A 95 -2.64 -18.39 12.73
CA GLY A 95 -1.88 -17.53 13.63
C GLY A 95 -1.57 -16.12 13.09
N SER A 96 -0.48 -15.50 13.56
CA SER A 96 -0.11 -14.13 13.20
C SER A 96 1.30 -14.04 12.62
N LYS A 97 1.41 -13.47 11.41
CA LYS A 97 2.67 -13.07 10.76
C LYS A 97 2.91 -11.56 10.81
N CYS A 98 2.00 -10.78 11.40
CA CYS A 98 2.12 -9.32 11.48
C CYS A 98 2.97 -8.81 12.66
N ASN A 99 3.70 -9.67 13.39
CA ASN A 99 4.43 -9.27 14.61
C ASN A 99 5.48 -8.17 14.36
N ASP A 100 6.08 -8.18 13.17
CA ASP A 100 7.10 -7.21 12.73
C ASP A 100 6.52 -5.88 12.26
N TYR A 101 5.20 -5.76 12.16
CA TYR A 101 4.53 -4.56 11.67
C TYR A 101 3.67 -3.92 12.76
N GLU A 102 3.57 -2.60 12.70
CA GLU A 102 2.71 -1.79 13.56
C GLU A 102 1.79 -0.94 12.69
N VAL A 103 0.49 -0.97 12.94
CA VAL A 103 -0.47 -0.09 12.27
C VAL A 103 -0.43 1.27 12.97
N ILE A 104 0.15 2.28 12.31
CA ILE A 104 0.32 3.62 12.88
C ILE A 104 -0.77 4.60 12.45
N LYS A 105 -1.51 4.29 11.38
CA LYS A 105 -2.70 5.02 10.93
C LYS A 105 -3.67 4.06 10.27
N LYS A 106 -4.96 4.22 10.54
CA LYS A 106 -6.05 3.45 9.92
C LYS A 106 -7.24 4.37 9.66
N GLU A 107 -7.86 4.22 8.51
CA GLU A 107 -9.11 4.88 8.13
C GLU A 107 -10.00 3.85 7.42
N VAL A 108 -11.20 3.61 7.96
CA VAL A 108 -12.14 2.68 7.35
C VAL A 108 -12.76 3.35 6.13
N ILE A 109 -12.72 2.68 4.97
CA ILE A 109 -13.24 3.19 3.70
C ILE A 109 -14.37 2.34 3.12
N TYR A 110 -14.57 1.13 3.66
CA TYR A 110 -15.68 0.26 3.29
C TYR A 110 -15.99 -0.69 4.44
N GLU A 111 -17.27 -0.86 4.75
CA GLU A 111 -17.77 -1.89 5.66
C GLU A 111 -19.01 -2.53 5.06
N ASN A 112 -19.10 -3.85 5.19
CA ASN A 112 -20.32 -4.59 4.94
C ASN A 112 -20.59 -5.50 6.14
N PRO A 113 -21.50 -5.10 7.04
CA PRO A 113 -21.83 -5.87 8.24
C PRO A 113 -22.53 -7.20 7.92
#